data_AF-A0A7W3ZRA3-F1
#
_entry.id   AF-A0A7W3ZRA3-F1
#
_cell.length_a   1.000
_cell.length_b   1.000
_cell.length_c   1.000
_cell.angle_alpha   90.00
_cell.angle_beta   90.00
_cell.angle_gamma   90.00
#
_symmetry.space_group_name_H-M   'P 1'
#
loop_
_entity.id
_entity.type
_entity.pdbx_description
1 polymer ?
#
loop_
_entity_poly.entity_id
_entity_poly.type
_entity_poly.pdbx_seq_one_letter_code
_entity_poly.pdbx_strand_id
1 'polypeptide(L)'
;MEIVGVVAALIMLFVMTFVVVAVVRAARAVGRGVERAGEQVRRGIDETSIRVRAAQPGAIGQAARLRLELRTSVDTARAELTASAKQDPTLREALTLLDQLHDHARVLDRELGALTEREPDRARIAGRLPELRDRVQEIRQSADALRFAAQDRARRHDSEGLAALREQIDIETGALRHWTPADPLADADGGAAPAGTSKDGRAAGDTTPATDGKEPTAGAGAGGGSGRARAEADDRRTPSLPRREQLASEARDLWNQLPGMSRNRRTRDVS
;
A
#
# COMPACT_ATOMS: atom_id res chain seq x y z
N MET A 1 -7.94 -58.17 3.63
CA MET A 1 -6.76 -57.81 2.81
C MET A 1 -7.10 -56.81 1.70
N GLU A 2 -8.32 -56.80 1.15
CA GLU A 2 -8.70 -55.91 0.03
C GLU A 2 -8.76 -54.42 0.42
N ILE A 3 -9.30 -54.08 1.59
CA ILE A 3 -9.42 -52.68 2.06
C ILE A 3 -8.04 -52.02 2.23
N VAL A 4 -7.06 -52.78 2.71
CA VAL A 4 -5.68 -52.29 2.89
C VAL A 4 -5.04 -51.95 1.54
N GLY A 5 -5.31 -52.75 0.51
CA GLY A 5 -4.84 -52.47 -0.86
C GLY A 5 -5.48 -51.22 -1.45
N VAL A 6 -6.78 -51.01 -1.23
CA VAL A 6 -7.51 -49.83 -1.72
C VAL A 6 -7.03 -48.54 -1.03
N VAL A 7 -6.82 -48.59 0.28
CA VAL A 7 -6.31 -47.44 1.04
C VAL A 7 -4.87 -47.10 0.63
N ALA A 8 -4.02 -48.12 0.44
CA ALA A 8 -2.66 -47.91 -0.06
C ALA A 8 -2.64 -47.29 -1.47
N ALA A 9 -3.53 -47.73 -2.36
CA ALA A 9 -3.65 -47.18 -3.71
C ALA A 9 -4.13 -45.71 -3.70
N LEU A 10 -5.07 -45.35 -2.82
CA LEU A 10 -5.54 -43.98 -2.68
C LEU A 10 -4.45 -43.05 -2.13
N ILE A 11 -3.68 -43.50 -1.13
CA ILE A 11 -2.56 -42.74 -0.59
C ILE A 11 -1.48 -42.54 -1.68
N MET A 12 -1.16 -43.59 -2.43
CA MET A 12 -0.21 -43.49 -3.54
C MET A 12 -0.67 -42.49 -4.60
N LEU A 13 -1.95 -42.53 -4.98
CA LEU A 13 -2.54 -41.57 -5.91
C LEU A 13 -2.45 -40.13 -5.38
N PHE A 14 -2.75 -39.93 -4.10
CA PHE A 14 -2.70 -38.61 -3.46
C PHE A 14 -1.27 -38.06 -3.37
N VAL A 15 -0.29 -38.92 -3.08
CA VAL A 15 1.13 -38.54 -3.12
C VAL A 15 1.55 -38.19 -4.54
N MET A 16 1.11 -38.95 -5.55
CA MET A 16 1.43 -38.68 -6.95
C MET A 16 0.85 -37.33 -7.41
N THR A 17 -0.41 -37.03 -7.07
CA THR A 17 -1.03 -35.74 -7.39
C THR A 17 -0.36 -34.59 -6.65
N PHE A 18 0.03 -34.77 -5.38
CA PHE A 18 0.78 -33.76 -4.63
C PHE A 18 2.16 -33.50 -5.23
N VAL A 19 2.87 -34.54 -5.68
CA VAL A 19 4.18 -34.40 -6.35
C VAL A 19 4.02 -33.65 -7.66
N VAL A 20 3.01 -33.96 -8.47
CA VAL A 20 2.74 -33.24 -9.73
C VAL A 20 2.39 -31.77 -9.46
N VAL A 21 1.52 -31.50 -8.48
CA VAL A 21 1.14 -30.12 -8.11
C VAL A 21 2.33 -29.35 -7.54
N ALA A 22 3.18 -29.97 -6.73
CA ALA A 22 4.40 -29.39 -6.19
C ALA A 22 5.41 -29.08 -7.30
N VAL A 23 5.59 -29.99 -8.26
CA VAL A 23 6.47 -29.79 -9.43
C VAL A 23 5.92 -28.69 -10.35
N VAL A 24 4.60 -28.60 -10.56
CA VAL A 24 3.98 -27.52 -11.34
C VAL A 24 4.09 -26.18 -10.60
N ARG A 25 3.94 -26.15 -9.27
CA ARG A 25 4.16 -24.94 -8.46
C ARG A 25 5.63 -24.52 -8.44
N ALA A 26 6.55 -25.46 -8.38
CA ALA A 26 7.98 -25.22 -8.47
C ALA A 26 8.37 -24.75 -9.88
N ALA A 27 7.84 -25.34 -10.95
CA ALA A 27 8.04 -24.89 -12.32
C ALA A 27 7.43 -23.50 -12.56
N ARG A 28 6.27 -23.18 -11.95
CA ARG A 28 5.69 -21.81 -11.97
C ARG A 28 6.45 -20.82 -11.09
N ALA A 29 7.31 -21.28 -10.18
CA ALA A 29 8.18 -20.43 -9.38
C ALA A 29 9.54 -20.22 -10.08
N VAL A 30 10.11 -21.25 -10.69
CA VAL A 30 11.35 -21.20 -11.48
C VAL A 30 11.14 -20.42 -12.78
N GLY A 31 9.99 -20.57 -13.45
CA GLY A 31 9.61 -19.75 -14.61
C GLY A 31 9.31 -18.28 -14.30
N ARG A 32 9.31 -17.88 -13.02
CA ARG A 32 9.10 -16.46 -12.61
C ARG A 32 10.30 -15.86 -11.87
N GLY A 33 11.37 -16.63 -11.63
CA GLY A 33 12.57 -16.16 -10.93
C GLY A 33 13.68 -15.63 -11.83
N VAL A 34 13.75 -16.09 -13.09
CA VAL A 34 14.91 -15.86 -13.97
C VAL A 34 14.73 -14.66 -14.92
N GLU A 35 13.51 -14.23 -15.22
CA GLU A 35 13.29 -12.93 -15.90
C GLU A 35 13.44 -11.72 -14.97
N ARG A 36 13.43 -11.91 -13.65
CA ARG A 36 13.53 -10.80 -12.70
C ARG A 36 14.96 -10.40 -12.34
N ALA A 37 15.95 -11.27 -12.49
CA ALA A 37 17.36 -10.96 -12.14
C ALA A 37 18.25 -10.63 -13.35
N GLY A 38 17.88 -11.04 -14.58
CA GLY A 38 18.67 -10.73 -15.78
C GLY A 38 18.64 -9.25 -16.18
N GLU A 39 17.51 -8.56 -15.95
CA GLU A 39 17.37 -7.15 -16.32
C GLU A 39 17.75 -6.19 -15.18
N GLN A 40 17.69 -6.62 -13.90
CA GLN A 40 18.08 -5.79 -12.76
C GLN A 40 19.60 -5.52 -12.68
N VAL A 41 20.43 -6.38 -13.29
CA VAL A 41 21.90 -6.17 -13.35
C VAL A 41 22.31 -5.20 -14.45
N ARG A 42 21.49 -5.01 -15.50
CA ARG A 42 21.70 -3.93 -16.50
C ARG A 42 21.09 -2.59 -16.07
N ARG A 43 19.97 -2.60 -15.32
CA ARG A 43 19.25 -1.38 -14.88
C ARG A 43 19.97 -0.51 -13.85
N GLY A 44 20.88 -1.07 -13.05
CA GLY A 44 21.66 -0.29 -12.08
C GLY A 44 22.59 0.74 -12.74
N ILE A 45 22.94 0.55 -14.03
CA ILE A 45 23.87 1.41 -14.77
C ILE A 45 23.12 2.55 -15.49
N ASP A 46 21.88 2.34 -15.95
CA ASP A 46 21.05 3.39 -16.54
C ASP A 46 20.37 4.29 -15.50
N GLU A 47 20.07 3.77 -14.30
CA GLU A 47 19.41 4.54 -13.25
C GLU A 47 20.27 5.73 -12.79
N THR A 48 21.60 5.59 -12.83
CA THR A 48 22.53 6.68 -12.46
C THR A 48 22.63 7.76 -13.54
N SER A 49 22.63 7.39 -14.82
CA SER A 49 22.64 8.35 -15.92
C SER A 49 21.30 9.10 -16.02
N ILE A 50 20.17 8.41 -15.78
CA ILE A 50 18.84 9.02 -15.70
C ILE A 50 18.74 9.96 -14.49
N ARG A 51 19.28 9.59 -13.33
CA ARG A 51 19.23 10.45 -12.12
C ARG A 51 20.15 11.67 -12.23
N VAL A 52 21.32 11.52 -12.85
CA VAL A 52 22.22 12.64 -13.19
C VAL A 52 21.53 13.58 -14.19
N ARG A 53 20.78 13.05 -15.17
CA ARG A 53 20.04 13.88 -16.14
C ARG A 53 18.79 14.52 -15.54
N ALA A 54 18.10 13.86 -14.62
CA ALA A 54 16.99 14.43 -13.86
C ALA A 54 17.44 15.57 -12.90
N ALA A 55 18.71 15.57 -12.49
CA ALA A 55 19.32 16.66 -11.74
C ALA A 55 19.71 17.85 -12.63
N GLN A 56 19.70 17.71 -13.97
CA GLN A 56 20.00 18.82 -14.87
C GLN A 56 18.85 19.84 -14.86
N PRO A 57 19.14 21.15 -14.68
CA PRO A 57 18.13 22.18 -14.78
C PRO A 57 17.63 22.35 -16.22
N GLY A 58 16.33 22.56 -16.39
CA GLY A 58 15.68 22.84 -17.68
C GLY A 58 14.81 21.70 -18.23
N ALA A 59 14.36 21.86 -19.48
CA ALA A 59 13.35 21.00 -20.10
C ALA A 59 13.76 19.51 -20.20
N ILE A 60 15.06 19.23 -20.40
CA ILE A 60 15.60 17.86 -20.46
C ILE A 60 15.48 17.15 -19.10
N GLY A 61 15.81 17.84 -18.00
CA GLY A 61 15.69 17.27 -16.66
C GLY A 61 14.24 17.07 -16.24
N GLN A 62 13.33 17.98 -16.63
CA GLN A 62 11.90 17.81 -16.42
C GLN A 62 11.36 16.57 -17.16
N ALA A 63 11.73 16.38 -18.42
CA ALA A 63 11.36 15.17 -19.17
C ALA A 63 11.89 13.89 -18.49
N ALA A 64 13.14 13.88 -18.03
CA ALA A 64 13.71 12.72 -17.32
C ALA A 64 12.99 12.42 -16.00
N ARG A 65 12.53 13.45 -15.26
CA ARG A 65 11.71 13.29 -14.04
C ARG A 65 10.35 12.70 -14.37
N LEU A 66 9.68 13.18 -15.42
CA LEU A 66 8.39 12.63 -15.86
C LEU A 66 8.51 11.14 -16.22
N ARG A 67 9.59 10.75 -16.90
CA ARG A 67 9.88 9.33 -17.21
C ARG A 67 10.02 8.49 -15.93
N LEU A 68 10.80 8.99 -14.96
CA LEU A 68 10.99 8.30 -13.67
C LEU A 68 9.68 8.18 -12.88
N GLU A 69 8.91 9.26 -12.79
CA GLU A 69 7.62 9.28 -12.08
C GLU A 69 6.62 8.32 -12.72
N LEU A 70 6.48 8.36 -14.05
CA LEU A 70 5.60 7.48 -14.81
C LEU A 70 5.95 6.01 -14.53
N ARG A 71 7.23 5.65 -14.68
CA ARG A 71 7.70 4.29 -14.45
C ARG A 71 7.47 3.84 -13.00
N THR A 72 7.77 4.70 -12.04
CA THR A 72 7.62 4.37 -10.62
C THR A 72 6.15 4.14 -10.25
N SER A 73 5.23 4.98 -10.73
CA SER A 73 3.80 4.83 -10.45
C SER A 73 3.25 3.52 -11.02
N VAL A 74 3.54 3.21 -12.28
CA VAL A 74 3.06 1.98 -12.94
C VAL A 74 3.68 0.73 -12.31
N ASP A 75 4.98 0.74 -12.00
CA ASP A 75 5.66 -0.39 -11.34
C ASP A 75 5.11 -0.62 -9.93
N THR A 76 4.82 0.44 -9.18
CA THR A 76 4.21 0.37 -7.85
C THR A 76 2.79 -0.20 -7.92
N ALA A 77 1.96 0.31 -8.85
CA ALA A 77 0.63 -0.24 -9.07
C ALA A 77 0.69 -1.74 -9.41
N ARG A 78 1.62 -2.15 -10.28
CA ARG A 78 1.81 -3.55 -10.65
C ARG A 78 2.18 -4.42 -9.46
N ALA A 79 3.11 -3.95 -8.63
CA ALA A 79 3.54 -4.67 -7.43
C ALA A 79 2.37 -4.89 -6.46
N GLU A 80 1.57 -3.86 -6.22
CA GLU A 80 0.42 -3.93 -5.32
C GLU A 80 -0.68 -4.84 -5.87
N LEU A 81 -1.12 -4.64 -7.12
CA LEU A 81 -2.15 -5.49 -7.72
C LEU A 81 -1.71 -6.96 -7.78
N THR A 82 -0.43 -7.23 -8.09
CA THR A 82 0.09 -8.61 -8.13
C THR A 82 0.14 -9.25 -6.73
N ALA A 83 0.38 -8.47 -5.69
CA ALA A 83 0.35 -8.96 -4.32
C ALA A 83 -1.09 -9.31 -3.90
N SER A 84 -2.03 -8.39 -4.11
CA SER A 84 -3.44 -8.57 -3.73
C SER A 84 -4.15 -9.65 -4.57
N ALA A 85 -3.81 -9.81 -5.85
CA ALA A 85 -4.41 -10.83 -6.72
C ALA A 85 -4.09 -12.29 -6.31
N LYS A 86 -3.14 -12.50 -5.40
CA LYS A 86 -2.88 -13.82 -4.81
C LYS A 86 -3.94 -14.21 -3.79
N GLN A 87 -4.53 -13.22 -3.13
CA GLN A 87 -5.55 -13.38 -2.09
C GLN A 87 -6.95 -13.29 -2.72
N ASP A 88 -7.14 -12.36 -3.66
CA ASP A 88 -8.43 -12.14 -4.33
C ASP A 88 -8.36 -12.32 -5.86
N PRO A 89 -8.95 -13.39 -6.42
CA PRO A 89 -9.01 -13.62 -7.87
C PRO A 89 -9.76 -12.55 -8.67
N THR A 90 -10.63 -11.75 -8.05
CA THR A 90 -11.41 -10.71 -8.74
C THR A 90 -10.54 -9.57 -9.28
N LEU A 91 -9.33 -9.39 -8.73
CA LEU A 91 -8.37 -8.37 -9.16
C LEU A 91 -7.65 -8.71 -10.48
N ARG A 92 -7.94 -9.86 -11.11
CA ARG A 92 -7.35 -10.22 -12.41
C ARG A 92 -7.73 -9.25 -13.52
N GLU A 93 -8.97 -8.76 -13.51
CA GLU A 93 -9.43 -7.79 -14.51
C GLU A 93 -8.66 -6.47 -14.38
N ALA A 94 -8.47 -6.00 -13.14
CA ALA A 94 -7.67 -4.80 -12.86
C ALA A 94 -6.21 -4.96 -13.31
N LEU A 95 -5.63 -6.17 -13.21
CA LEU A 95 -4.30 -6.47 -13.75
C LEU A 95 -4.27 -6.38 -15.28
N THR A 96 -5.29 -6.87 -15.96
CA THR A 96 -5.40 -6.76 -17.43
C THR A 96 -5.53 -5.31 -17.88
N LEU A 97 -6.31 -4.49 -17.18
CA LEU A 97 -6.37 -3.04 -17.43
C LEU A 97 -5.02 -2.36 -17.21
N LEU A 98 -4.28 -2.76 -16.16
CA LEU A 98 -2.95 -2.24 -15.90
C LEU A 98 -1.95 -2.64 -17.00
N ASP A 99 -2.07 -3.83 -17.59
CA ASP A 99 -1.23 -4.26 -18.71
C ASP A 99 -1.45 -3.35 -19.93
N GLN A 100 -2.70 -3.05 -20.27
CA GLN A 100 -3.03 -2.10 -21.35
C GLN A 100 -2.47 -0.71 -21.04
N LEU A 101 -2.62 -0.24 -19.80
CA LEU A 101 -2.08 1.04 -19.37
C LEU A 101 -0.54 1.08 -19.46
N HIS A 102 0.13 -0.03 -19.15
CA HIS A 102 1.57 -0.14 -19.23
C HIS A 102 2.08 -0.02 -20.67
N ASP A 103 1.37 -0.59 -21.64
CA ASP A 103 1.71 -0.43 -23.06
C ASP A 103 1.64 1.04 -23.48
N HIS A 104 0.61 1.76 -23.06
CA HIS A 104 0.50 3.21 -23.28
C HIS A 104 1.63 3.98 -22.58
N ALA A 105 2.00 3.61 -21.35
CA ALA A 105 3.11 4.22 -20.63
C ALA A 105 4.45 4.02 -21.35
N ARG A 106 4.69 2.84 -21.94
CA ARG A 106 5.92 2.55 -22.70
C ARG A 106 5.99 3.31 -24.02
N VAL A 107 4.86 3.57 -24.66
CA VAL A 107 4.82 4.47 -25.83
C VAL A 107 5.23 5.87 -25.41
N LEU A 108 4.64 6.39 -24.32
CA LEU A 108 4.92 7.73 -23.83
C LEU A 108 6.36 7.91 -23.32
N ASP A 109 6.94 6.89 -22.67
CA ASP A 109 8.35 6.91 -22.26
C ASP A 109 9.31 6.98 -23.45
N ARG A 110 8.99 6.27 -24.55
CA ARG A 110 9.76 6.35 -25.80
C ARG A 110 9.61 7.71 -26.47
N GLU A 111 8.41 8.31 -26.46
CA GLU A 111 8.18 9.67 -26.96
C GLU A 111 9.02 10.70 -26.18
N LEU A 112 8.99 10.63 -24.83
CA LEU A 112 9.81 11.49 -23.96
C LEU A 112 11.32 11.28 -24.20
N GLY A 113 11.76 10.03 -24.33
CA GLY A 113 13.14 9.70 -24.67
C GLY A 113 13.58 10.28 -26.02
N ALA A 114 12.78 10.05 -27.06
CA ALA A 114 13.05 10.56 -28.40
C ALA A 114 13.12 12.10 -28.43
N LEU A 115 12.23 12.79 -27.69
CA LEU A 115 12.26 14.25 -27.56
C LEU A 115 13.56 14.74 -26.90
N THR A 116 14.07 14.03 -25.90
CA THR A 116 15.32 14.43 -25.21
C THR A 116 16.60 14.06 -25.94
N GLU A 117 16.60 13.00 -26.76
CA GLU A 117 17.80 12.49 -27.42
C GLU A 117 18.00 13.06 -28.82
N ARG A 118 16.90 13.28 -29.57
CA ARG A 118 16.97 13.70 -30.98
C ARG A 118 16.89 15.21 -31.18
N GLU A 119 16.32 15.93 -30.23
CA GLU A 119 16.11 17.37 -30.35
C GLU A 119 17.10 18.14 -29.45
N PRO A 120 18.16 18.75 -30.00
CA PRO A 120 19.09 19.55 -29.21
C PRO A 120 18.52 20.94 -28.86
N ASP A 121 17.46 21.39 -29.55
CA ASP A 121 16.81 22.67 -29.30
C ASP A 121 15.91 22.64 -28.07
N ARG A 122 16.37 23.28 -26.99
CA ARG A 122 15.66 23.37 -25.71
C ARG A 122 14.34 24.12 -25.83
N ALA A 123 14.20 25.07 -26.75
CA ALA A 123 12.96 25.82 -26.94
C ALA A 123 11.87 24.91 -27.52
N ARG A 124 12.24 24.05 -28.48
CA ARG A 124 11.32 23.08 -29.06
C ARG A 124 10.91 21.99 -28.05
N ILE A 125 11.85 21.51 -27.23
CA ILE A 125 11.52 20.60 -26.11
C ILE A 125 10.52 21.29 -25.17
N ALA A 126 10.79 22.53 -24.76
CA ALA A 126 9.93 23.26 -23.84
C ALA A 126 8.51 23.48 -24.39
N GLY A 127 8.35 23.63 -25.72
CA GLY A 127 7.03 23.77 -26.36
C GLY A 127 6.19 22.49 -26.38
N ARG A 128 6.82 21.31 -26.50
CA ARG A 128 6.12 20.00 -26.55
C ARG A 128 5.94 19.35 -25.18
N LEU A 129 6.73 19.74 -24.20
CA LEU A 129 6.74 19.13 -22.87
C LEU A 129 5.39 19.23 -22.12
N PRO A 130 4.63 20.34 -22.16
CA PRO A 130 3.35 20.43 -21.44
C PRO A 130 2.33 19.38 -21.88
N GLU A 131 2.20 19.16 -23.20
CA GLU A 131 1.30 18.15 -23.77
C GLU A 131 1.66 16.74 -23.29
N LEU A 132 2.95 16.38 -23.34
CA LEU A 132 3.42 15.09 -22.86
C LEU A 132 3.24 14.94 -21.35
N ARG A 133 3.45 16.01 -20.58
CA ARG A 133 3.24 16.03 -19.14
C ARG A 133 1.78 15.72 -18.80
N ASP A 134 0.83 16.32 -19.50
CA ASP A 134 -0.59 16.14 -19.21
C ASP A 134 -1.00 14.68 -19.48
N ARG A 135 -0.54 14.09 -20.60
CA ARG A 135 -0.70 12.65 -20.88
C ARG A 135 -0.04 11.75 -19.83
N VAL A 136 1.14 12.13 -19.31
CA VAL A 136 1.78 11.40 -18.20
C VAL A 136 0.91 11.46 -16.95
N GLN A 137 0.32 12.62 -16.64
CA GLN A 137 -0.54 12.79 -15.47
C GLN A 137 -1.81 11.93 -15.57
N GLU A 138 -2.43 11.82 -16.75
CA GLU A 138 -3.61 10.97 -16.96
C GLU A 138 -3.28 9.49 -16.70
N ILE A 139 -2.16 9.00 -17.24
CA ILE A 139 -1.71 7.62 -17.01
C ILE A 139 -1.39 7.39 -15.52
N ARG A 140 -0.71 8.36 -14.88
CA ARG A 140 -0.36 8.28 -13.45
C ARG A 140 -1.60 8.23 -12.57
N GLN A 141 -2.58 9.11 -12.82
CA GLN A 141 -3.85 9.12 -12.09
C GLN A 141 -4.61 7.81 -12.27
N SER A 142 -4.59 7.24 -13.47
CA SER A 142 -5.20 5.93 -13.75
C SER A 142 -4.50 4.80 -12.98
N ALA A 143 -3.16 4.79 -12.96
CA ALA A 143 -2.37 3.82 -12.21
C ALA A 143 -2.59 3.95 -10.69
N ASP A 144 -2.63 5.19 -10.18
CA ASP A 144 -2.90 5.47 -8.77
C ASP A 144 -4.33 5.06 -8.37
N ALA A 145 -5.32 5.26 -9.26
CA ALA A 145 -6.69 4.81 -9.03
C ALA A 145 -6.78 3.28 -8.92
N LEU A 146 -6.11 2.54 -9.82
CA LEU A 146 -6.03 1.08 -9.75
C LEU A 146 -5.36 0.62 -8.44
N ARG A 147 -4.30 1.32 -8.03
CA ARG A 147 -3.58 1.06 -6.79
C ARG A 147 -4.48 1.26 -5.56
N PHE A 148 -5.19 2.38 -5.48
CA PHE A 148 -6.14 2.64 -4.39
C PHE A 148 -7.25 1.60 -4.35
N ALA A 149 -7.80 1.21 -5.51
CA ALA A 149 -8.81 0.16 -5.58
C ALA A 149 -8.29 -1.20 -5.05
N ALA A 150 -7.05 -1.56 -5.38
CA ALA A 150 -6.43 -2.80 -4.89
C ALA A 150 -6.22 -2.77 -3.37
N GLN A 151 -5.71 -1.66 -2.82
CA GLN A 151 -5.52 -1.49 -1.38
C GLN A 151 -6.85 -1.54 -0.63
N ASP A 152 -7.86 -0.84 -1.14
CA ASP A 152 -9.18 -0.82 -0.53
C ASP A 152 -9.83 -2.20 -0.53
N ARG A 153 -9.69 -2.94 -1.65
CA ARG A 153 -10.18 -4.33 -1.71
C ARG A 153 -9.46 -5.26 -0.75
N ALA A 154 -8.14 -5.12 -0.59
CA ALA A 154 -7.38 -5.90 0.37
C ALA A 154 -7.88 -5.67 1.81
N ARG A 155 -8.10 -4.40 2.20
CA ARG A 155 -8.66 -4.06 3.53
C ARG A 155 -10.05 -4.66 3.74
N ARG A 156 -10.92 -4.59 2.73
CA ARG A 156 -12.26 -5.17 2.81
C ARG A 156 -12.21 -6.69 2.94
N HIS A 157 -11.36 -7.37 2.17
CA HIS A 157 -11.21 -8.82 2.23
C HIS A 157 -10.76 -9.29 3.62
N ASP A 158 -9.81 -8.58 4.25
CA ASP A 158 -9.37 -8.87 5.62
C ASP A 158 -10.51 -8.66 6.64
N SER A 159 -11.28 -7.57 6.49
CA SER A 159 -12.42 -7.29 7.38
C SER A 159 -13.56 -8.31 7.24
N GLU A 160 -13.88 -8.72 6.02
CA GLU A 160 -14.89 -9.73 5.71
C GLU A 160 -14.46 -11.11 6.25
N GLY A 161 -13.18 -11.46 6.07
CA GLY A 161 -12.62 -12.71 6.60
C GLY A 161 -12.65 -12.77 8.12
N LEU A 162 -12.31 -11.66 8.81
CA LEU A 162 -12.41 -11.59 10.27
C LEU A 162 -13.85 -11.63 10.77
N ALA A 163 -14.79 -10.98 10.09
CA ALA A 163 -16.20 -11.02 10.45
C ALA A 163 -16.76 -12.45 10.31
N ALA A 164 -16.48 -13.13 9.20
CA ALA A 164 -16.88 -14.52 8.99
C ALA A 164 -16.24 -15.47 10.01
N LEU A 165 -14.96 -15.27 10.33
CA LEU A 165 -14.28 -16.05 11.36
C LEU A 165 -14.91 -15.81 12.74
N ARG A 166 -15.29 -14.57 13.06
CA ARG A 166 -15.94 -14.23 14.32
C ARG A 166 -17.30 -14.91 14.44
N GLU A 167 -18.11 -14.86 13.39
CA GLU A 167 -19.40 -15.54 13.33
C GLU A 167 -19.24 -17.05 13.57
N GLN A 168 -18.25 -17.68 12.91
CA GLN A 168 -17.95 -19.10 13.12
C GLN A 168 -17.55 -19.40 14.57
N ILE A 169 -16.69 -18.56 15.16
CA ILE A 169 -16.28 -18.70 16.57
C ILE A 169 -17.48 -18.58 17.50
N ASP A 170 -18.40 -17.65 17.25
CA ASP A 170 -19.59 -17.45 18.08
C ASP A 170 -20.54 -18.66 17.99
N ILE A 171 -20.70 -19.24 16.78
CA ILE A 171 -21.44 -20.50 16.57
C ILE A 171 -20.80 -21.67 17.34
N GLU A 172 -19.48 -21.86 17.17
CA GLU A 172 -18.74 -22.94 17.84
C GLU A 172 -18.73 -22.78 19.36
N THR A 173 -18.55 -21.55 19.85
CA THR A 173 -18.58 -21.27 21.29
C THR A 173 -19.98 -21.43 21.87
N GLY A 174 -21.02 -21.06 21.13
CA GLY A 174 -22.42 -21.31 21.51
C GLY A 174 -22.72 -22.81 21.64
N ALA A 175 -22.25 -23.60 20.68
CA ALA A 175 -22.31 -25.06 20.76
C ALA A 175 -21.54 -25.58 21.99
N LEU A 176 -20.36 -25.02 22.27
CA LEU A 176 -19.55 -25.35 23.45
C LEU A 176 -20.17 -24.91 24.79
N ARG A 177 -21.15 -24.02 24.81
CA ARG A 177 -21.88 -23.65 26.05
C ARG A 177 -23.12 -24.49 26.24
N HIS A 178 -23.79 -24.85 25.15
CA HIS A 178 -25.00 -25.65 25.20
C HIS A 178 -24.75 -27.11 25.60
N TRP A 179 -23.54 -27.66 25.42
CA TRP A 179 -23.19 -29.00 25.92
C TRP A 179 -22.79 -29.03 27.40
N THR A 180 -22.50 -27.88 28.03
CA THR A 180 -22.37 -27.84 29.50
C THR A 180 -23.76 -28.11 30.06
N PRO A 181 -23.99 -29.24 30.76
CA PRO A 181 -25.30 -29.51 31.34
C PRO A 181 -25.64 -28.35 32.25
N ALA A 182 -26.69 -27.60 31.92
CA ALA A 182 -27.24 -26.62 32.85
C ALA A 182 -27.65 -27.42 34.09
N ASP A 183 -26.95 -27.23 35.19
CA ASP A 183 -27.32 -27.83 36.47
C ASP A 183 -28.71 -27.27 36.82
N PRO A 184 -29.78 -28.09 36.83
CA PRO A 184 -31.14 -27.59 37.03
C PRO A 184 -31.36 -27.00 38.43
N LEU A 185 -30.36 -27.03 39.31
CA LEU A 185 -30.40 -26.40 40.64
C LEU A 185 -30.00 -24.91 40.66
N ALA A 186 -29.48 -24.33 39.58
CA ALA A 186 -29.12 -22.91 39.55
C ALA A 186 -30.29 -21.95 39.21
N ASP A 187 -31.37 -22.45 38.63
CA ASP A 187 -32.58 -21.66 38.30
C ASP A 187 -33.72 -21.82 39.33
N ALA A 188 -33.47 -22.49 40.46
CA ALA A 188 -34.48 -22.75 41.49
C ALA A 188 -34.46 -21.76 42.68
N ASP A 189 -33.57 -20.76 42.70
CA ASP A 189 -33.45 -19.81 43.83
C ASP A 189 -33.76 -18.35 43.46
N GLY A 190 -34.67 -18.16 42.51
CA GLY A 190 -35.23 -16.87 42.10
C GLY A 190 -36.74 -16.74 42.40
N GLY A 191 -37.20 -17.26 43.54
CA GLY A 191 -38.58 -17.09 43.98
C GLY A 191 -38.78 -15.78 44.75
N ALA A 192 -39.61 -14.87 44.21
CA ALA A 192 -40.63 -14.12 44.97
C ALA A 192 -41.40 -13.15 44.07
N ALA A 193 -42.59 -13.57 43.63
CA ALA A 193 -43.68 -12.62 43.39
C ALA A 193 -44.29 -12.19 44.74
N PRO A 194 -44.92 -11.01 44.80
CA PRO A 194 -46.27 -11.02 45.34
C PRO A 194 -47.25 -10.26 44.45
N ALA A 195 -48.36 -10.92 44.15
CA ALA A 195 -49.58 -10.27 43.71
C ALA A 195 -50.28 -9.67 44.93
N GLY A 196 -50.45 -8.35 44.93
CA GLY A 196 -51.29 -7.61 45.86
C GLY A 196 -52.43 -6.93 45.10
N THR A 197 -53.65 -7.38 45.38
CA THR A 197 -54.94 -6.84 44.90
C THR A 197 -55.26 -5.45 45.48
N SER A 198 -55.63 -4.47 44.63
CA SER A 198 -56.90 -3.70 44.68
C SER A 198 -56.83 -2.33 44.00
N LYS A 199 -57.75 -2.13 43.04
CA LYS A 199 -58.60 -0.95 42.77
C LYS A 199 -58.17 0.44 43.30
N ASP A 200 -57.97 1.40 42.39
CA ASP A 200 -58.87 2.54 42.09
C ASP A 200 -58.10 3.69 41.40
N GLY A 201 -58.70 4.37 40.40
CA GLY A 201 -58.24 5.70 39.96
C GLY A 201 -58.13 5.98 38.45
N ARG A 202 -59.29 6.14 37.81
CA ARG A 202 -59.60 6.86 36.55
C ARG A 202 -58.68 8.06 36.16
N ALA A 203 -58.32 8.16 34.87
CA ALA A 203 -58.47 9.31 33.92
C ALA A 203 -57.37 9.28 32.82
N ALA A 204 -57.70 9.01 31.54
CA ALA A 204 -57.86 9.97 30.42
C ALA A 204 -56.54 10.63 29.98
N GLY A 205 -56.09 10.70 28.72
CA GLY A 205 -56.58 10.37 27.38
C GLY A 205 -55.33 10.34 26.45
N ASP A 206 -55.26 9.51 25.43
CA ASP A 206 -55.83 9.67 24.09
C ASP A 206 -54.84 10.28 23.07
N THR A 207 -54.77 9.61 21.91
CA THR A 207 -54.22 10.03 20.60
C THR A 207 -52.69 10.11 20.33
N THR A 208 -52.20 9.07 19.63
CA THR A 208 -51.35 9.17 18.41
C THR A 208 -52.00 10.10 17.34
N PRO A 209 -51.32 10.62 16.26
CA PRO A 209 -50.30 9.90 15.46
C PRO A 209 -49.22 10.73 14.69
N ALA A 210 -48.25 9.98 14.16
CA ALA A 210 -47.63 10.02 12.81
C ALA A 210 -46.99 11.28 12.15
N THR A 211 -45.87 10.97 11.48
CA THR A 211 -45.38 11.41 10.14
C THR A 211 -44.57 12.71 9.94
N ASP A 212 -43.41 12.47 9.30
CA ASP A 212 -42.70 13.23 8.25
C ASP A 212 -42.01 14.58 8.52
N GLY A 213 -40.71 14.59 8.18
CA GLY A 213 -40.14 15.61 7.29
C GLY A 213 -39.03 16.51 7.83
N LYS A 214 -37.96 16.61 7.01
CA LYS A 214 -37.04 17.76 6.79
C LYS A 214 -35.88 18.04 7.78
N GLU A 215 -34.65 17.88 7.24
CA GLU A 215 -33.52 18.81 7.43
C GLU A 215 -33.91 20.26 7.02
N PRO A 216 -33.22 21.37 7.40
CA PRO A 216 -31.76 21.50 7.62
C PRO A 216 -31.32 22.53 8.72
N THR A 217 -30.00 22.79 8.77
CA THR A 217 -29.29 24.05 9.12
C THR A 217 -28.42 24.12 10.39
N ALA A 218 -27.11 24.26 10.11
CA ALA A 218 -26.04 25.07 10.70
C ALA A 218 -26.23 25.88 12.01
N GLY A 219 -25.20 25.80 12.86
CA GLY A 219 -24.75 26.79 13.87
C GLY A 219 -23.65 26.17 14.75
N ALA A 220 -22.36 26.43 14.53
CA ALA A 220 -21.57 27.58 14.96
C ALA A 220 -21.43 27.77 16.49
N GLY A 221 -20.20 27.58 17.00
CA GLY A 221 -19.73 27.92 18.36
C GLY A 221 -18.57 27.01 18.77
N ALA A 222 -17.29 27.32 18.59
CA ALA A 222 -16.44 28.38 19.17
C ALA A 222 -16.17 28.21 20.69
N GLY A 223 -14.89 27.98 21.03
CA GLY A 223 -14.30 28.03 22.37
C GLY A 223 -13.39 26.81 22.63
N GLY A 224 -12.07 26.88 22.84
CA GLY A 224 -11.19 27.98 23.23
C GLY A 224 -10.57 27.70 24.60
N GLY A 225 -9.25 27.46 24.66
CA GLY A 225 -8.43 27.36 25.89
C GLY A 225 -7.52 26.13 25.89
N SER A 226 -6.25 26.17 25.47
CA SER A 226 -5.10 26.93 25.99
C SER A 226 -4.84 26.74 27.48
N GLY A 227 -4.12 25.66 27.81
CA GLY A 227 -3.31 25.53 29.03
C GLY A 227 -1.82 25.43 28.69
N ARG A 228 -1.20 26.59 28.44
CA ARG A 228 0.23 26.88 28.76
C ARG A 228 0.45 26.53 30.25
N ALA A 229 1.62 26.17 30.77
CA ALA A 229 2.97 26.00 30.25
C ALA A 229 3.84 25.62 31.47
N ARG A 230 5.06 25.15 31.18
CA ARG A 230 6.29 25.38 31.98
C ARG A 230 6.38 24.63 33.31
N ALA A 231 7.51 24.09 33.72
CA ALA A 231 8.90 24.04 33.26
C ALA A 231 9.51 22.80 34.00
N GLU A 232 10.72 22.31 33.83
CA GLU A 232 12.01 22.95 33.54
C GLU A 232 13.04 21.82 33.36
N ALA A 233 13.98 22.04 32.44
CA ALA A 233 15.40 21.68 32.48
C ALA A 233 15.90 20.22 32.56
N ASP A 234 16.82 19.97 31.62
CA ASP A 234 18.06 19.20 31.75
C ASP A 234 18.07 17.73 31.27
N ASP A 235 18.34 17.54 29.97
CA ASP A 235 19.44 16.64 29.57
C ASP A 235 20.03 17.12 28.23
N ARG A 236 21.29 17.56 28.29
CA ARG A 236 22.10 17.87 27.11
C ARG A 236 22.48 16.57 26.41
N ARG A 237 21.67 16.14 25.45
CA ARG A 237 22.14 15.27 24.36
C ARG A 237 22.01 15.99 23.04
N THR A 238 23.18 16.36 22.51
CA THR A 238 23.43 16.64 21.10
C THR A 238 22.58 15.73 20.21
N PRO A 239 21.78 16.27 19.28
CA PRO A 239 21.21 15.46 18.21
C PRO A 239 22.39 14.91 17.42
N SER A 240 22.55 13.59 17.41
CA SER A 240 23.47 12.95 16.49
C SER A 240 23.06 13.37 15.08
N LEU A 241 23.97 14.06 14.38
CA LEU A 241 23.78 14.39 12.98
C LEU A 241 23.48 13.08 12.23
N PRO A 242 22.55 13.09 11.25
CA PRO A 242 22.23 11.91 10.48
C PRO A 242 23.54 11.31 9.94
N ARG A 243 23.69 9.98 10.03
CA ARG A 243 24.92 9.22 9.72
C ARG A 243 25.66 9.63 8.44
N ARG A 244 24.96 10.25 7.49
CA ARG A 244 25.50 10.81 6.25
C ARG A 244 26.34 12.08 6.44
N GLU A 245 25.98 12.95 7.38
CA GLU A 245 26.74 14.17 7.67
C GLU A 245 27.99 13.87 8.50
N GLN A 246 27.92 12.88 9.40
CA GLN A 246 29.11 12.38 10.11
C GLN A 246 30.16 11.79 9.16
N LEU A 247 29.73 10.98 8.19
CA LEU A 247 30.65 10.44 7.18
C LEU A 247 31.22 11.54 6.27
N ALA A 248 30.46 12.63 6.04
CA ALA A 248 30.92 13.76 5.23
C ALA A 248 31.91 14.66 5.97
N SER A 249 31.78 14.81 7.29
CA SER A 249 32.79 15.52 8.11
C SER A 249 34.04 14.67 8.31
N GLU A 250 33.89 13.38 8.58
CA GLU A 250 35.00 12.44 8.78
C GLU A 250 35.84 12.30 7.50
N ALA A 251 35.19 12.23 6.33
CA ALA A 251 35.90 12.23 5.05
C ALA A 251 36.64 13.56 4.78
N ARG A 252 36.15 14.69 5.30
CA ARG A 252 36.75 16.02 5.12
C ARG A 252 37.94 16.23 6.04
N ASP A 253 37.88 15.70 7.26
CA ASP A 253 38.97 15.74 8.23
C ASP A 253 40.10 14.79 7.83
N LEU A 254 39.78 13.60 7.32
CA LEU A 254 40.75 12.67 6.72
C LEU A 254 41.43 13.28 5.48
N TRP A 255 40.71 14.08 4.68
CA TRP A 255 41.29 14.78 3.55
C TRP A 255 42.26 15.90 3.94
N ASN A 256 42.04 16.54 5.10
CA ASN A 256 42.90 17.61 5.60
C ASN A 256 44.12 17.11 6.40
N GLN A 257 44.12 15.86 6.85
CA GLN A 257 45.24 15.23 7.57
C GLN A 257 46.28 14.56 6.66
N LEU A 258 46.03 14.47 5.36
CA LEU A 258 47.01 13.95 4.39
C LEU A 258 48.08 15.01 4.09
N PRO A 259 49.35 14.81 4.47
CA PRO A 259 50.42 15.73 4.11
C PRO A 259 50.81 15.46 2.65
N GLY A 260 50.60 16.43 1.77
CA GLY A 260 51.28 16.44 0.45
C GLY A 260 50.48 16.85 -0.78
N MET A 261 49.20 17.17 -0.71
CA MET A 261 48.46 17.69 -1.88
C MET A 261 48.17 19.18 -1.74
N SER A 262 49.23 19.96 -1.95
CA SER A 262 49.14 21.41 -2.09
C SER A 262 48.36 21.77 -3.37
N ARG A 263 47.51 22.78 -3.21
CA ARG A 263 46.73 23.42 -4.27
C ARG A 263 47.68 24.03 -5.30
N ASN A 264 47.84 23.41 -6.46
CA ASN A 264 48.44 24.09 -7.62
C ASN A 264 47.38 24.99 -8.27
N ARG A 265 47.08 26.11 -7.62
CA ARG A 265 46.32 27.22 -8.20
C ARG A 265 47.32 28.07 -9.01
N ARG A 266 47.71 27.58 -10.18
CA ARG A 266 48.58 28.35 -11.09
C ARG A 266 47.72 29.08 -12.11
N THR A 267 47.73 30.39 -11.96
CA THR A 267 47.34 31.43 -12.90
C THR A 267 47.75 31.09 -14.34
N ARG A 268 46.84 31.34 -15.27
CA ARG A 268 47.17 31.68 -16.66
C ARG A 268 46.37 32.91 -17.04
N ASP A 269 47.00 34.06 -16.80
CA ASP A 269 46.91 35.20 -17.69
C ASP A 269 47.46 34.77 -19.06
N VAL A 270 46.69 35.03 -20.12
CA VAL A 270 47.14 35.28 -21.49
C VAL A 270 46.11 36.27 -22.05
N SER A 271 46.41 37.56 -21.95
CA SER A 271 46.76 38.47 -23.07
C SER A 271 45.59 38.83 -23.96
#